data_AF-A0A1H1IB52-F1
#
_entry.id   AF-A0A1H1IB52-F1
#
_cell.length_a   1.000
_cell.length_b   1.000
_cell.length_c   1.000
_cell.angle_alpha   90.00
_cell.angle_beta   90.00
_cell.angle_gamma   90.00
#
_symmetry.space_group_name_H-M   'P 1'
#
loop_
_entity.id
_entity.type
_entity.pdbx_description
1 polymer ?
#
loop_
_entity_poly.entity_id
_entity_poly.type
_entity_poly.pdbx_seq_one_letter_code
_entity_poly.pdbx_strand_id
1 'polypeptide(L)'
;MTMIATDQAILARVRHGMSLNRTAQIYGVSTRYVAALYSASKGLPSAFPAPKQEEKQRAMCPVFFDMPLEAQDIVLKVKVQNDTSLDAIFRTHCNIPAAISARKQLFYELAGKLGWSVPTIAIHTQYSEPCVRGAIKDHCRENNLSQPTSCRTRPREVSNAL
;
A
#
# COMPACT_ATOMS: atom_id res chain seq x y z
N MET A 1 14.85 -11.71 21.94
CA MET A 1 14.07 -11.98 20.71
C MET A 1 14.21 -10.77 19.80
N THR A 2 14.94 -10.89 18.69
CA THR A 2 15.16 -9.78 17.75
C THR A 2 13.85 -9.50 17.03
N MET A 3 13.25 -8.35 17.32
CA MET A 3 11.96 -7.95 16.75
C MET A 3 12.15 -7.62 15.27
N ILE A 4 11.41 -8.29 14.39
CA ILE A 4 11.49 -8.06 12.94
C ILE A 4 10.86 -6.70 12.60
N ALA A 5 11.28 -6.05 11.51
CA ALA A 5 10.84 -4.70 11.13
C ALA A 5 9.31 -4.55 11.07
N THR A 6 8.62 -5.61 10.60
CA THR A 6 7.16 -5.70 10.57
C THR A 6 6.51 -5.60 11.96
N ASP A 7 7.10 -6.24 12.97
CA ASP A 7 6.59 -6.20 14.35
C ASP A 7 6.73 -4.80 14.95
N GLN A 8 7.82 -4.10 14.64
CA GLN A 8 8.01 -2.70 15.04
C GLN A 8 6.98 -1.78 14.40
N ALA A 9 6.68 -1.97 13.11
CA ALA A 9 5.66 -1.20 12.40
C ALA A 9 4.26 -1.45 12.98
N ILE A 10 3.92 -2.72 13.25
CA ILE A 10 2.67 -3.11 13.94
C ILE A 10 2.55 -2.37 15.27
N LEU A 11 3.61 -2.40 16.09
CA LEU A 11 3.62 -1.74 17.40
C LEU A 11 3.50 -0.22 17.30
N ALA A 12 4.15 0.41 16.32
CA ALA A 12 4.04 1.84 16.10
C ALA A 12 2.57 2.24 15.87
N ARG A 13 1.86 1.54 14.99
CA ARG A 13 0.44 1.83 14.69
C ARG A 13 -0.48 1.66 15.91
N VAL A 14 -0.27 0.61 16.71
CA VAL A 14 -1.05 0.42 17.94
C VAL A 14 -0.75 1.52 18.96
N ARG A 15 0.52 1.94 19.08
CA ARG A 15 0.92 3.05 19.97
C ARG A 15 0.34 4.40 19.53
N HIS A 16 0.11 4.59 18.23
CA HIS A 16 -0.59 5.74 17.68
C HIS A 16 -2.13 5.68 17.81
N GLY A 17 -2.66 4.71 18.58
CA GLY A 17 -4.09 4.64 18.90
C GLY A 17 -4.93 3.85 17.90
N MET A 18 -4.31 3.16 16.94
CA MET A 18 -5.04 2.28 16.01
C MET A 18 -5.54 1.02 16.71
N SER A 19 -6.81 0.64 16.46
CA SER A 19 -7.38 -0.58 17.02
C SER A 19 -6.65 -1.84 16.55
N LEU A 20 -6.54 -2.85 17.42
CA LEU A 20 -5.88 -4.12 17.11
C LEU A 20 -6.48 -4.81 15.88
N ASN A 21 -7.80 -4.74 15.70
CA ASN A 21 -8.50 -5.29 14.54
C ASN A 21 -8.10 -4.60 13.24
N ARG A 22 -8.03 -3.26 13.26
CA ARG A 22 -7.61 -2.48 12.09
C ARG A 22 -6.16 -2.80 11.75
N THR A 23 -5.27 -2.83 12.74
CA THR A 23 -3.86 -3.20 12.56
C THR A 23 -3.71 -4.62 12.02
N ALA A 24 -4.48 -5.58 12.54
CA ALA A 24 -4.48 -6.97 12.07
C ALA A 24 -4.87 -7.07 10.59
N GLN A 25 -5.95 -6.40 10.19
CA GLN A 25 -6.39 -6.33 8.79
C GLN A 25 -5.33 -5.71 7.87
N ILE A 26 -4.63 -4.69 8.36
CA ILE A 26 -3.58 -3.99 7.60
C ILE A 26 -2.41 -4.92 7.29
N TYR A 27 -1.95 -5.63 8.31
CA TYR A 27 -0.77 -6.48 8.20
C TYR A 27 -1.09 -7.93 7.82
N GLY A 28 -2.37 -8.25 7.56
CA GLY A 28 -2.78 -9.62 7.22
C GLY A 28 -2.48 -10.63 8.32
N VAL A 29 -2.39 -10.18 9.57
CA VAL A 29 -2.15 -11.02 10.75
C VAL A 29 -3.43 -11.14 11.57
N SER A 30 -3.49 -12.09 12.50
CA SER A 30 -4.63 -12.18 13.41
C SER A 30 -4.65 -11.03 14.43
N THR A 31 -5.82 -10.61 14.90
CA THR A 31 -5.91 -9.65 16.03
C THR A 31 -5.16 -10.15 17.26
N ARG A 32 -5.12 -11.48 17.45
CA ARG A 32 -4.35 -12.15 18.51
C ARG A 32 -2.84 -11.92 18.34
N TYR A 33 -2.32 -11.94 17.10
CA TYR A 33 -0.92 -11.58 16.79
C TYR A 33 -0.57 -10.17 17.28
N VAL A 34 -1.41 -9.20 16.94
CA VAL A 34 -1.20 -7.78 17.31
C VAL A 34 -1.30 -7.60 18.83
N ALA A 35 -2.28 -8.26 19.47
CA ALA A 35 -2.43 -8.25 20.93
C ALA A 35 -1.20 -8.85 21.64
N ALA A 36 -0.66 -9.95 21.09
CA ALA A 36 0.53 -10.62 21.61
C ALA A 36 1.75 -9.70 21.54
N LEU A 37 1.99 -9.07 20.37
CA LEU A 37 3.08 -8.11 20.21
C LEU A 37 2.95 -6.93 21.17
N TYR A 38 1.76 -6.34 21.28
CA TYR A 38 1.52 -5.19 22.15
C TYR A 38 1.76 -5.54 23.62
N SER A 39 1.24 -6.68 24.08
CA SER A 39 1.43 -7.18 25.45
C SER A 39 2.89 -7.47 25.75
N ALA A 40 3.60 -8.13 24.83
CA ALA A 40 5.04 -8.39 24.96
C ALA A 40 5.85 -7.08 25.01
N SER A 41 5.47 -6.06 24.24
CA SER A 41 6.11 -4.73 24.27
C SER A 41 5.90 -3.97 25.59
N LYS A 42 4.92 -4.38 26.41
CA LYS A 42 4.63 -3.84 27.74
C LYS A 42 5.24 -4.67 28.87
N GLY A 43 5.99 -5.73 28.55
CA GLY A 43 6.57 -6.64 29.54
C GLY A 43 5.55 -7.56 30.21
N LEU A 44 4.34 -7.69 29.64
CA LEU A 44 3.33 -8.61 30.14
C LEU A 44 3.59 -10.04 29.65
N PRO A 45 3.34 -11.07 30.47
CA PRO A 45 3.46 -12.46 30.03
C PRO A 45 2.59 -12.69 28.80
N SER A 46 3.16 -13.36 27.80
CA SER A 46 2.52 -13.61 26.51
C SER A 46 1.26 -14.46 26.70
N ALA A 47 0.10 -13.82 26.83
CA ALA A 47 -1.20 -14.49 26.98
C ALA A 47 -1.66 -15.23 25.69
N PHE A 48 -0.85 -15.20 24.63
CA PHE A 48 -1.21 -15.72 23.33
C PHE A 48 -0.06 -16.56 22.72
N PRO A 49 -0.39 -17.65 22.01
CA PRO A 49 0.60 -18.49 21.37
C PRO A 49 1.36 -17.71 20.28
N ALA A 50 2.64 -18.04 20.12
CA ALA A 50 3.48 -17.44 19.09
C ALA A 50 2.86 -17.70 17.70
N PRO A 51 2.72 -16.67 16.87
CA PRO A 51 2.09 -16.80 15.57
C PRO A 51 2.90 -17.67 14.61
N LYS A 52 2.20 -18.51 13.84
CA LYS A 52 2.80 -19.52 12.97
C LYS A 52 3.63 -18.87 11.86
N GLN A 53 4.77 -19.48 11.52
CA GLN A 53 5.69 -19.00 10.49
C GLN A 53 5.01 -18.83 9.11
N GLU A 54 3.98 -19.63 8.83
CA GLU A 54 3.15 -19.58 7.63
C GLU A 54 2.26 -18.31 7.54
N GLU A 55 1.80 -17.78 8.69
CA GLU A 55 1.06 -16.50 8.73
C GLU A 55 2.01 -15.32 8.51
N LYS A 56 3.24 -15.40 9.04
CA LYS A 56 4.29 -14.38 8.82
C LYS A 56 4.71 -14.29 7.34
N GLN A 57 4.76 -15.42 6.63
CA GLN A 57 5.14 -15.45 5.21
C GLN A 57 4.04 -14.97 4.26
N ARG A 58 2.76 -15.11 4.63
CA ARG A 58 1.64 -14.56 3.83
C ARG A 58 1.44 -13.05 3.99
N ALA A 59 2.02 -12.46 5.04
CA ALA A 59 1.89 -11.05 5.41
C ALA A 59 2.97 -10.11 4.85
N MET A 60 4.06 -10.65 4.27
CA MET A 60 5.15 -9.81 3.77
C MET A 60 4.93 -9.45 2.30
N CYS A 61 4.28 -8.31 2.05
CA CYS A 61 4.51 -7.57 0.81
C CYS A 61 5.57 -6.50 1.12
N PRO A 62 6.87 -6.74 0.84
CA PRO A 62 7.95 -5.83 1.26
C PRO A 62 7.73 -4.39 0.75
N VAL A 63 7.24 -4.27 -0.49
CA VAL A 63 6.84 -3.02 -1.14
C VAL A 63 5.87 -2.22 -0.27
N PHE A 64 4.93 -2.88 0.41
CA PHE A 64 3.99 -2.21 1.30
C PHE A 64 4.69 -1.55 2.50
N PHE A 65 5.66 -2.24 3.11
CA PHE A 65 6.33 -1.77 4.32
C PHE A 65 7.37 -0.69 4.07
N ASP A 66 7.95 -0.65 2.86
CA ASP A 66 8.94 0.35 2.47
C ASP A 66 8.31 1.70 2.07
N MET A 67 6.99 1.78 1.94
CA MET A 67 6.30 3.03 1.63
C MET A 67 6.10 3.91 2.88
N PRO A 68 6.02 5.24 2.73
CA PRO A 68 5.58 6.16 3.78
C PRO A 68 4.21 5.79 4.36
N LEU A 69 3.97 6.14 5.64
CA LEU A 69 2.74 5.76 6.36
C LEU A 69 1.47 6.26 5.65
N GLU A 70 1.51 7.47 5.09
CA GLU A 70 0.40 8.09 4.36
C GLU A 70 0.06 7.31 3.08
N ALA A 71 1.08 6.78 2.41
CA ALA A 71 0.90 5.92 1.23
C ALA A 71 0.39 4.53 1.61
N GLN A 72 0.83 3.99 2.75
CA GLN A 72 0.31 2.73 3.28
C GLN A 72 -1.19 2.83 3.56
N ASP A 73 -1.67 3.93 4.16
CA ASP A 73 -3.10 4.12 4.45
C ASP A 73 -3.96 4.15 3.16
N ILE A 74 -3.44 4.75 2.08
CA ILE A 74 -4.08 4.72 0.75
C ILE A 74 -4.14 3.29 0.22
N VAL A 75 -3.04 2.54 0.27
CA VAL A 75 -2.99 1.15 -0.21
C VAL A 75 -4.01 0.28 0.52
N LEU A 76 -4.13 0.44 1.83
CA LEU A 76 -5.07 -0.30 2.65
C LEU A 76 -6.52 0.04 2.33
N LYS A 77 -6.81 1.32 2.10
CA LYS A 77 -8.12 1.76 1.65
C LYS A 77 -8.48 1.11 0.32
N VAL A 78 -7.58 1.17 -0.66
CA VAL A 78 -7.77 0.61 -2.01
C VAL A 78 -7.96 -0.91 -1.95
N LYS A 79 -7.16 -1.60 -1.14
CA LYS A 79 -7.28 -3.05 -0.88
C LYS A 79 -8.70 -3.42 -0.44
N VAL A 80 -9.25 -2.70 0.55
CA VAL A 80 -10.59 -2.97 1.10
C VAL A 80 -11.67 -2.65 0.08
N GLN A 81 -11.55 -1.55 -0.67
CA GLN A 81 -12.56 -1.13 -1.65
C GLN A 81 -12.66 -2.07 -2.86
N ASN A 82 -11.56 -2.74 -3.22
CA ASN A 82 -11.49 -3.63 -4.37
C ASN A 82 -11.52 -5.12 -3.98
N ASP A 83 -11.71 -5.44 -2.70
CA ASP A 83 -11.70 -6.80 -2.15
C ASP A 83 -10.52 -7.66 -2.68
N THR A 84 -9.30 -7.16 -2.47
CA THR A 84 -8.08 -7.82 -2.96
C THR A 84 -7.02 -7.97 -1.87
N SER A 85 -5.92 -8.68 -2.18
CA SER A 85 -4.77 -8.82 -1.28
C SER A 85 -3.67 -7.82 -1.61
N LEU A 86 -2.84 -7.45 -0.62
CA LEU A 86 -1.69 -6.56 -0.84
C LEU A 86 -0.73 -7.16 -1.88
N ASP A 87 -0.44 -8.45 -1.73
CA ASP A 87 0.41 -9.20 -2.65
C ASP A 87 -0.11 -9.15 -4.10
N ALA A 88 -1.43 -9.26 -4.31
CA ALA A 88 -2.02 -9.14 -5.64
C ALA A 88 -1.90 -7.72 -6.24
N ILE A 89 -1.92 -6.67 -5.41
CA ILE A 89 -1.73 -5.27 -5.86
C ILE A 89 -0.30 -5.05 -6.36
N PHE A 90 0.71 -5.63 -5.70
CA PHE A 90 2.11 -5.37 -6.03
C PHE A 90 2.76 -6.43 -6.93
N ARG A 91 2.12 -7.57 -7.17
CA ARG A 91 2.57 -8.55 -8.19
C ARG A 91 2.22 -8.08 -9.60
N THR A 92 3.25 -7.71 -10.35
CA THR A 92 3.17 -7.30 -11.77
C THR A 92 2.43 -8.30 -12.67
N HIS A 93 2.51 -9.60 -12.38
CA HIS A 93 1.89 -10.68 -13.15
C HIS A 93 0.49 -11.08 -12.67
N CYS A 94 -0.07 -10.44 -11.64
CA CYS A 94 -1.41 -10.75 -11.13
C CYS A 94 -2.50 -10.04 -11.94
N ASN A 95 -3.09 -10.73 -12.90
CA ASN A 95 -4.07 -10.18 -13.84
C ASN A 95 -5.54 -10.39 -13.43
N ILE A 96 -5.80 -10.58 -12.14
CA ILE A 96 -7.17 -10.69 -11.62
C ILE A 96 -7.85 -9.30 -11.75
N PRO A 97 -9.10 -9.21 -12.24
CA PRO A 97 -9.78 -7.93 -12.44
C PRO A 97 -9.77 -7.02 -11.21
N ALA A 98 -10.04 -7.58 -10.02
CA ALA A 98 -9.99 -6.86 -8.75
C ALA A 98 -8.60 -6.25 -8.47
N ALA A 99 -7.52 -6.98 -8.75
CA ALA A 99 -6.15 -6.49 -8.58
C ALA A 99 -5.78 -5.43 -9.61
N ILE A 100 -6.27 -5.54 -10.85
CA ILE A 100 -6.06 -4.52 -11.89
C ILE A 100 -6.76 -3.21 -11.49
N SER A 101 -8.03 -3.28 -11.08
CA SER A 101 -8.79 -2.12 -10.62
C SER A 101 -8.15 -1.46 -9.40
N ALA A 102 -7.70 -2.27 -8.44
CA ALA A 102 -6.97 -1.78 -7.27
C ALA A 102 -5.69 -1.04 -7.66
N ARG A 103 -4.88 -1.57 -8.58
CA ARG A 103 -3.64 -0.91 -9.04
C ARG A 103 -3.91 0.43 -9.71
N LYS A 104 -4.90 0.47 -10.61
CA LYS A 104 -5.36 1.69 -11.30
C LYS A 104 -5.77 2.77 -10.29
N GLN A 105 -6.61 2.39 -9.33
CA GLN A 105 -7.07 3.31 -8.28
C GLN A 105 -5.92 3.74 -7.36
N LEU A 106 -5.03 2.84 -6.97
CA LEU A 106 -3.88 3.13 -6.11
C LEU A 106 -3.01 4.22 -6.74
N PHE A 107 -2.60 4.05 -7.99
CA PHE A 107 -1.72 5.02 -8.64
C PHE A 107 -2.40 6.39 -8.79
N TYR A 108 -3.70 6.41 -9.08
CA TYR A 108 -4.47 7.65 -9.12
C TYR A 108 -4.54 8.34 -7.76
N GLU A 109 -4.84 7.60 -6.68
CA GLU A 109 -4.92 8.18 -5.33
C GLU A 109 -3.55 8.66 -4.82
N LEU A 110 -2.45 7.94 -5.10
CA LEU A 110 -1.09 8.39 -4.75
C LEU A 110 -0.73 9.70 -5.46
N ALA A 111 -1.04 9.80 -6.75
CA ALA A 111 -0.82 11.02 -7.52
C ALA A 111 -1.72 12.18 -7.05
N GLY A 112 -2.99 11.92 -6.81
CA GLY A 112 -3.99 12.94 -6.47
C GLY A 112 -3.90 13.45 -5.02
N LYS A 113 -3.63 12.56 -4.06
CA LYS A 113 -3.64 12.91 -2.62
C LYS A 113 -2.28 13.25 -2.08
N LEU A 114 -1.24 12.54 -2.50
CA LEU A 114 0.13 12.78 -2.03
C LEU A 114 0.95 13.62 -3.01
N GLY A 115 0.38 13.99 -4.16
CA GLY A 115 1.08 14.77 -5.19
C GLY A 115 2.23 14.01 -5.85
N TRP A 116 2.28 12.68 -5.73
CA TRP A 116 3.40 11.89 -6.24
C TRP A 116 3.48 11.96 -7.76
N SER A 117 4.71 12.07 -8.27
CA SER A 117 4.99 11.99 -9.70
C SER A 117 4.94 10.54 -10.19
N VAL A 118 4.78 10.33 -11.50
CA VAL A 118 4.83 8.98 -12.11
C VAL A 118 6.13 8.23 -11.76
N PRO A 119 7.33 8.85 -11.86
CA PRO A 119 8.58 8.22 -11.39
C PRO A 119 8.55 7.83 -9.90
N THR A 120 8.04 8.70 -9.03
CA THR A 120 7.94 8.42 -7.59
C THR A 120 7.06 7.20 -7.31
N ILE A 121 5.89 7.12 -7.96
CA ILE A 121 4.99 5.98 -7.85
C ILE A 121 5.67 4.71 -8.38
N ALA A 122 6.34 4.79 -9.52
CA ALA A 122 7.07 3.66 -10.12
C ALA A 122 8.13 3.10 -9.16
N ILE A 123 8.94 3.96 -8.54
CA ILE A 123 9.97 3.56 -7.57
C ILE A 123 9.34 2.85 -6.36
N HIS A 124 8.34 3.48 -5.72
CA HIS A 124 7.76 2.96 -4.48
C HIS A 124 6.86 1.74 -4.69
N THR A 125 6.33 1.52 -5.89
CA THR A 125 5.45 0.39 -6.19
C THR A 125 6.14 -0.71 -7.01
N GLN A 126 7.38 -0.48 -7.45
CA GLN A 126 8.18 -1.37 -8.32
C GLN A 126 7.54 -1.66 -9.69
N TYR A 127 6.63 -0.80 -10.15
CA TYR A 127 6.08 -0.83 -11.50
C TYR A 127 6.88 0.07 -12.44
N SER A 128 6.83 -0.22 -13.75
CA SER A 128 7.41 0.67 -14.75
C SER A 128 6.60 1.96 -14.90
N GLU A 129 7.26 3.09 -15.18
CA GLU A 129 6.57 4.36 -15.42
C GLU A 129 5.49 4.29 -16.53
N PRO A 130 5.70 3.60 -17.67
CA PRO A 130 4.64 3.43 -18.67
C PRO A 130 3.42 2.70 -18.12
N CYS A 131 3.62 1.69 -17.26
CA CYS A 131 2.53 0.96 -16.62
C CYS A 131 1.72 1.87 -15.68
N VAL A 132 2.42 2.63 -14.84
CA VAL A 132 1.79 3.60 -13.92
C VAL A 132 1.00 4.65 -14.71
N ARG A 133 1.60 5.25 -15.74
CA ARG A 133 0.95 6.27 -16.57
C ARG A 133 -0.28 5.74 -17.29
N GLY A 134 -0.19 4.54 -17.86
CA GLY A 134 -1.31 3.87 -18.52
C GLY A 134 -2.45 3.60 -17.55
N ALA A 135 -2.15 3.02 -16.39
CA ALA A 135 -3.15 2.69 -15.38
C ALA A 135 -3.86 3.93 -14.81
N ILE A 136 -3.16 5.05 -14.60
CA ILE A 136 -3.79 6.32 -14.18
C ILE A 136 -4.73 6.83 -15.29
N LYS A 137 -4.31 6.77 -16.56
CA LYS A 137 -5.12 7.21 -17.69
C LYS A 137 -6.39 6.35 -17.82
N ASP A 138 -6.25 5.03 -17.68
CA ASP A 138 -7.38 4.09 -17.74
C ASP A 138 -8.36 4.34 -16.60
N HIS A 139 -7.86 4.52 -15.37
CA HIS A 139 -8.71 4.84 -14.22
C HIS A 139 -9.53 6.12 -14.43
N CYS A 140 -8.89 7.16 -14.95
CA CYS A 140 -9.57 8.43 -15.25
C CYS A 140 -10.67 8.26 -16.30
N ARG A 141 -10.37 7.50 -17.36
CA ARG A 141 -11.31 7.24 -18.45
C ARG A 141 -12.51 6.42 -17.97
N GLU A 142 -12.26 5.36 -17.20
CA GLU A 142 -13.29 4.44 -16.69
C GLU A 142 -14.24 5.12 -15.70
N ASN A 143 -13.77 6.14 -14.98
CA ASN A 143 -14.54 6.80 -13.91
C ASN A 143 -14.91 8.26 -14.22
N ASN A 144 -14.67 8.74 -15.45
CA ASN A 144 -14.88 10.14 -15.86
C ASN A 144 -14.18 11.15 -14.95
N LEU A 145 -12.96 10.84 -14.50
CA LEU A 145 -12.16 11.69 -13.61
C LEU A 145 -11.13 12.53 -14.38
N SER A 146 -10.76 13.67 -13.80
CA SER A 146 -9.65 14.49 -14.30
C SER A 146 -8.30 13.88 -13.92
N GLN A 147 -7.32 13.95 -14.85
CA GLN A 147 -5.95 13.50 -14.55
C GLN A 147 -5.29 14.37 -13.47
N PRO A 148 -4.57 13.75 -12.51
CA PRO A 148 -3.82 14.47 -11.48
C PRO A 148 -2.77 15.39 -12.09
N THR A 149 -2.63 16.60 -11.52
CA THR A 149 -1.69 17.61 -12.02
C THR A 149 -0.24 17.11 -12.01
N SER A 150 0.14 16.30 -11.02
CA SER A 150 1.47 15.69 -10.90
C SER A 150 1.83 14.72 -12.04
N CYS A 151 0.83 14.23 -12.78
CA CYS A 151 1.00 13.29 -13.89
C CYS A 151 0.87 13.96 -15.27
N ARG A 152 0.47 15.24 -15.32
CA ARG A 152 0.39 15.99 -16.58
C ARG A 152 1.80 16.23 -17.10
N THR A 153 2.15 15.56 -18.20
CA THR A 153 3.28 16.00 -19.02
C THR A 153 2.98 17.43 -19.47
N ARG A 154 3.90 18.37 -19.21
CA ARG A 154 3.79 19.74 -19.76
C ARG A 154 3.42 19.64 -21.23
N PRO A 155 2.50 20.47 -21.75
CA PRO A 155 2.43 20.69 -23.19
C PRO A 155 3.86 21.02 -23.64
N ARG A 156 4.38 20.34 -24.66
CA ARG A 156 5.53 20.86 -25.38
C ARG A 156 5.07 22.23 -25.87
N GLU A 157 5.56 23.31 -25.24
CA GLU A 157 5.62 24.59 -25.89
C GLU A 157 6.47 24.35 -27.13
N VAL A 158 5.80 24.19 -28.27
CA VAL A 158 6.46 24.26 -29.56
C VAL A 158 6.88 25.72 -29.65
N SER A 159 8.12 26.00 -29.25
CA SER A 159 8.77 27.26 -29.58
C SER A 159 8.89 27.29 -31.11
N ASN A 160 7.86 27.79 -31.77
CA ASN A 160 7.98 28.36 -33.10
C ASN A 160 8.75 29.67 -32.93
N ALA A 161 10.06 29.54 -32.74
CA ALA A 161 10.99 30.64 -32.90
C ALA A 161 11.59 30.51 -34.30
N LEU A 162 11.00 31.30 -35.20
CA LEU A 162 11.50 31.84 -36.47
C LEU A 162 11.98 30.85 -37.55
#